data_AF-A0A916QVQ3-F1
#
_entry.id   AF-A0A916QVQ3-F1
#
_cell.length_a   1.000
_cell.length_b   1.000
_cell.length_c   1.000
_cell.angle_alpha   90.00
_cell.angle_beta   90.00
_cell.angle_gamma   90.00
#
_symmetry.space_group_name_H-M   'P 1'
#
loop_
_entity.id
_entity.type
_entity.pdbx_description
1 polymer ?
#
loop_
_entity_poly.entity_id
_entity_poly.type
_entity_poly.pdbx_seq_one_letter_code
_entity_poly.pdbx_strand_id
1 'polypeptide(L)' 'MLADTDGSVSKAYGSWMNFFSMRHTFIIDPDGMLEEIFLGVRPPIHSQEVLARLDELRQS' A
#
# COMPACT_ATOMS: atom_id res chain seq x y z
N MET A 1 6.20 -9.72 -9.73
CA MET A 1 4.83 -9.60 -9.19
C MET A 1 4.55 -10.83 -8.35
N LEU A 2 3.81 -10.69 -7.25
CA LEU A 2 3.34 -11.79 -6.42
C LEU A 2 1.91 -12.14 -6.80
N ALA A 3 1.52 -13.42 -6.70
CA ALA A 3 0.18 -13.88 -7.02
C ALA A 3 -0.64 -14.09 -5.73
N ASP A 4 -1.82 -13.46 -5.66
CA ASP A 4 -2.80 -13.61 -4.58
C ASP A 4 -4.01 -14.39 -5.11
N THR A 5 -3.79 -15.67 -5.43
CA THR A 5 -4.75 -16.48 -6.22
C THR A 5 -6.08 -16.75 -5.52
N ASP A 6 -6.11 -16.72 -4.19
CA ASP A 6 -7.30 -16.93 -3.36
C ASP A 6 -7.82 -15.63 -2.69
N GLY A 7 -7.15 -14.51 -2.97
CA GLY A 7 -7.43 -13.21 -2.38
C GLY A 7 -7.13 -13.14 -0.87
N SER A 8 -6.44 -14.12 -0.29
CA SER A 8 -6.18 -14.17 1.16
C SER A 8 -5.39 -12.95 1.62
N VAL A 9 -4.39 -12.52 0.86
CA VAL A 9 -3.56 -11.35 1.18
C VAL A 9 -4.39 -10.08 1.06
N SER A 10 -5.10 -9.89 -0.05
CA SER A 10 -5.95 -8.72 -0.28
C SER A 10 -7.03 -8.59 0.80
N LYS A 11 -7.63 -9.69 1.25
CA LYS A 11 -8.61 -9.68 2.35
C LYS A 11 -7.97 -9.30 3.68
N ALA A 12 -6.79 -9.84 3.99
CA ALA A 12 -6.09 -9.54 5.24
C ALA A 12 -5.73 -8.05 5.37
N TYR A 13 -5.37 -7.41 4.26
CA TYR A 13 -5.04 -5.98 4.19
C TYR A 13 -6.25 -5.07 3.89
N GLY A 14 -7.48 -5.57 3.99
CA GLY A 14 -8.69 -4.80 3.71
C GLY A 14 -8.77 -4.24 2.28
N SER A 15 -8.00 -4.80 1.36
CA SER A 15 -7.85 -4.37 -0.04
C SER A 15 -8.62 -5.27 -1.00
N TRP A 16 -9.82 -5.72 -0.61
CA TRP A 16 -10.62 -6.66 -1.39
C TRP A 16 -11.98 -6.07 -1.74
N MET A 17 -12.29 -5.96 -3.03
CA MET A 17 -13.60 -5.49 -3.51
C MET A 17 -14.03 -6.28 -4.75
N ASN A 18 -15.24 -6.84 -4.73
CA ASN A 18 -15.87 -7.51 -5.87
C ASN A 18 -14.94 -8.51 -6.60
N PHE A 19 -14.21 -9.33 -5.82
CA PHE A 19 -13.25 -10.32 -6.32
C PHE A 19 -11.92 -9.78 -6.87
N PHE A 20 -11.63 -8.49 -6.68
CA PHE A 20 -10.38 -7.85 -7.10
C PHE A 20 -9.63 -7.23 -5.93
N SER A 21 -8.31 -7.18 -6.05
CA SER A 21 -7.46 -6.37 -5.19
C SER A 21 -7.67 -4.88 -5.49
N MET A 22 -7.93 -4.11 -4.46
CA MET A 22 -8.02 -2.65 -4.55
C MET A 22 -6.64 -2.03 -4.77
N ARG A 23 -6.61 -0.88 -5.46
CA ARG A 23 -5.39 -0.10 -5.66
C ARG A 23 -5.05 0.68 -4.38
N HIS A 24 -4.54 -0.04 -3.40
CA HIS A 24 -3.99 0.52 -2.17
C HIS A 24 -2.47 0.41 -2.18
N THR A 25 -1.81 1.31 -1.46
CA THR A 25 -0.37 1.27 -1.23
C THR A 25 -0.12 1.26 0.27
N PHE A 26 0.84 0.43 0.70
CA PHE A 26 1.25 0.29 2.08
C PHE A 26 2.74 0.59 2.18
N ILE A 27 3.15 1.35 3.18
CA ILE A 27 4.56 1.51 3.54
C ILE A 27 4.80 0.69 4.81
N ILE A 28 5.73 -0.26 4.72
CA ILE A 28 6.12 -1.14 5.82
C ILE A 28 7.60 -0.90 6.05
N ASP A 29 7.99 -0.69 7.31
CA ASP A 29 9.39 -0.47 7.70
C ASP A 29 10.20 -1.79 7.65
N PRO A 30 11.53 -1.75 7.87
CA PRO A 30 12.37 -2.95 7.88
C PRO A 30 12.06 -3.94 9.03
N ASP A 31 11.43 -3.49 10.12
CA ASP A 31 11.03 -4.32 11.25
C ASP A 31 9.65 -4.98 11.03
N GLY A 32 8.98 -4.64 9.92
CA GLY A 32 7.69 -5.18 9.53
C GLY A 32 6.49 -4.39 10.06
N MET A 33 6.71 -3.19 10.61
CA MET A 33 5.65 -2.30 11.10
C MET A 33 5.04 -1.49 9.97
N LEU A 34 3.72 -1.29 10.05
CA LEU A 34 2.97 -0.52 9.06
C LEU A 34 3.06 0.98 9.38
N GLU A 35 3.70 1.74 8.51
CA GLU A 35 3.96 3.18 8.67
C GLU A 35 2.90 4.07 8.00
N GLU A 36 2.31 3.60 6.88
CA GLU A 36 1.35 4.39 6.12
C GLU A 36 0.41 3.52 5.27
N ILE A 37 -0.83 3.99 5.06
CA ILE A 37 -1.82 3.34 4.18
C ILE A 37 -2.46 4.37 3.25
N PHE A 38 -2.30 4.18 1.94
CA PHE A 38 -2.97 4.97 0.92
C PHE A 38 -4.15 4.21 0.32
N LEU A 39 -5.37 4.52 0.78
CA LEU A 39 -6.60 3.90 0.28
C LEU A 39 -7.14 4.59 -0.99
N GLY A 40 -6.94 5.90 -1.11
CA GLY A 40 -7.50 6.76 -2.17
C GLY A 40 -6.52 7.09 -3.30
N VAL A 41 -5.88 6.08 -3.90
CA VAL A 41 -4.77 6.29 -4.85
C VAL A 41 -5.23 7.02 -6.12
N ARG A 42 -4.59 8.16 -6.41
CA ARG A 42 -4.70 8.90 -7.68
C ARG A 42 -3.51 8.57 -8.58
N PRO A 43 -3.66 7.70 -9.61
CA PRO A 43 -2.53 7.18 -10.37
C PRO A 43 -1.54 8.21 -10.92
N PRO A 44 -1.98 9.38 -11.44
CA PRO A 44 -1.05 10.31 -12.08
C PRO A 44 0.02 10.91 -11.16
N ILE A 45 -0.24 11.00 -9.85
CA ILE A 45 0.64 11.70 -8.91
C ILE A 45 1.09 10.84 -7.72
N HIS A 46 0.60 9.59 -7.65
CA HIS A 46 0.75 8.80 -6.44
C HIS A 46 2.20 8.45 -6.13
N SER A 47 3.02 8.25 -7.16
CA SER A 47 4.47 8.04 -6.99
C SER A 47 5.14 9.19 -6.24
N GLN A 48 4.74 10.43 -6.50
CA GLN A 48 5.29 11.62 -5.85
C GLN A 48 4.81 11.70 -4.40
N GLU A 49 3.54 11.37 -4.13
CA GLU A 49 2.99 11.30 -2.77
C GLU A 49 3.74 10.27 -1.92
N VAL A 50 4.00 9.08 -2.47
CA VAL A 50 4.75 8.02 -1.77
C VAL A 50 6.20 8.45 -1.50
N LEU A 51 6.88 9.04 -2.48
CA LEU A 51 8.26 9.50 -2.30
C LEU A 51 8.37 10.59 -1.24
N ALA A 52 7.46 11.57 -1.24
CA ALA A 52 7.43 12.61 -0.22
C ALA A 52 7.23 12.01 1.18
N ARG A 53 6.32 11.04 1.33
CA ARG A 53 6.11 10.38 2.62
C ARG A 53 7.34 9.59 3.08
N LEU A 54 8.03 8.91 2.16
CA LEU A 54 9.27 8.20 2.47
C LEU A 54 10.37 9.16 2.92
N ASP A 55 10.47 10.35 2.33
CA ASP A 55 11.44 11.35 2.75
C ASP A 55 11.16 11.89 4.16
N GLU A 56 9.88 12.07 4.52
CA GLU A 56 9.46 12.43 5.87
C GLU A 56 9.82 11.35 6.90
N LEU A 57 9.48 10.09 6.61
CA LEU A 57 9.73 8.94 7.49
C LEU A 57 11.23 8.67 7.73
N ARG A 58 12.10 9.08 6.80
CA ARG A 58 13.56 8.89 6.93
C ARG A 58 14.23 9.99 7.74
N GLN A 59 13.53 11.09 8.02
CA GLN A 59 14.06 12.23 8.76
C GLN A 59 13.63 12.23 10.24
N SER A 60 12.66 11.39 10.61
CA SER A 60 12.24 11.13 11.99
C SER A 60 13.15 10.11 12.68
#